data_AF-A0A0C2C8Z1-F1
#
_entry.id   AF-A0A0C2C8Z1-F1
#
_cell.length_a   1.000
_cell.length_b   1.000
_cell.length_c   1.000
_cell.angle_alpha   90.00
_cell.angle_beta   90.00
_cell.angle_gamma   90.00
#
_symmetry.space_group_name_H-M   'P 1'
#
loop_
_entity.id
_entity.type
_entity.pdbx_description
1 polymer ?
#
loop_
_entity_poly.entity_id
_entity_poly.type
_entity_poly.pdbx_seq_one_letter_code
_entity_poly.pdbx_strand_id
1 'polypeptide(L)'
;MRRLASYFHSDKCIDNCSVAFTTVGDSVYALTESPYLARIDVDTLDYLEKVDIREHLKLSLHTYSAHCHSDASGNLYNIGSMFGPSSKYVFATTKNPLLLPEASTGHGLENTELLGMVAATDTWAPSYYHSFGITENYIILFESPERINMKKLIFR
;
A
#
# COMPACT_ATOMS: atom_id res chain seq x y z
N MET A 1 -29.68 -9.08 -2.27
CA MET A 1 -28.65 -8.28 -2.96
C MET A 1 -27.28 -8.89 -2.71
N ARG A 2 -26.81 -9.79 -3.59
CA ARG A 2 -25.39 -10.19 -3.61
C ARG A 2 -24.59 -8.96 -4.04
N ARG A 3 -23.68 -8.49 -3.19
CA ARG A 3 -22.96 -7.23 -3.35
C ARG A 3 -22.13 -7.25 -4.64
N LEU A 4 -22.30 -6.24 -5.50
CA LEU A 4 -21.41 -5.91 -6.62
C LEU A 4 -19.92 -5.78 -6.20
N ALA A 5 -19.64 -5.62 -4.91
CA ALA A 5 -18.29 -5.60 -4.34
C ALA A 5 -17.47 -6.88 -4.64
N SER A 6 -18.11 -8.02 -4.92
CA SER A 6 -17.38 -9.28 -5.20
C SER A 6 -16.70 -9.31 -6.56
N TYR A 7 -17.07 -8.45 -7.51
CA TYR A 7 -16.42 -8.40 -8.84
C TYR A 7 -15.08 -7.66 -8.86
N PHE A 8 -14.75 -6.93 -7.78
CA PHE A 8 -13.51 -6.15 -7.68
C PHE A 8 -12.42 -6.86 -6.88
N HIS A 9 -12.66 -8.07 -6.36
CA HIS A 9 -11.58 -8.94 -5.91
C HIS A 9 -11.07 -9.71 -7.13
N SER A 10 -9.92 -9.32 -7.67
CA SER A 10 -9.19 -10.24 -8.54
C SER A 10 -8.83 -11.46 -7.70
N ASP A 11 -9.27 -12.66 -8.11
CA ASP A 11 -9.21 -13.88 -7.29
C ASP A 11 -7.80 -14.31 -6.81
N LYS A 12 -6.71 -13.69 -7.28
CA LYS A 12 -5.37 -13.81 -6.70
C LYS A 12 -4.59 -12.51 -6.87
N CYS A 13 -4.57 -11.68 -5.83
CA CYS A 13 -3.56 -10.62 -5.76
C CYS A 13 -2.20 -11.28 -5.46
N ILE A 14 -1.16 -10.90 -6.20
CA ILE A 14 0.16 -11.56 -6.18
C ILE A 14 0.88 -11.20 -4.87
N ASP A 15 1.32 -12.19 -4.10
CA ASP A 15 2.02 -12.00 -2.82
C ASP A 15 3.54 -12.29 -2.90
N ASN A 16 4.09 -12.37 -4.12
CA ASN A 16 5.52 -12.48 -4.35
C ASN A 16 6.25 -11.15 -4.06
N CYS A 17 6.62 -10.96 -2.79
CA CYS A 17 7.28 -9.79 -2.23
C CYS A 17 8.77 -9.72 -2.59
N SER A 18 9.08 -9.44 -3.87
CA SER A 18 10.44 -9.54 -4.44
C SER A 18 11.06 -8.21 -4.88
N VAL A 19 10.43 -7.07 -4.57
CA VAL A 19 10.82 -5.76 -5.13
C VAL A 19 11.70 -4.95 -4.18
N ALA A 20 11.28 -4.80 -2.93
CA ALA A 20 11.96 -3.94 -1.96
C ALA A 20 11.74 -4.42 -0.53
N PHE A 21 12.40 -3.77 0.42
CA PHE A 21 12.18 -3.96 1.85
C PHE A 21 11.87 -2.62 2.51
N THR A 22 11.07 -2.65 3.58
CA THR A 22 10.87 -1.50 4.47
C THR A 22 10.93 -1.93 5.91
N THR A 23 11.30 -0.99 6.80
CA THR A 23 11.34 -1.22 8.24
C THR A 23 10.14 -0.55 8.90
N VAL A 24 9.49 -1.25 9.83
CA VAL A 24 8.43 -0.71 10.68
C VAL A 24 8.77 -1.09 12.12
N GLY A 25 9.22 -0.10 12.90
CA GLY A 25 9.79 -0.35 14.23
C GLY A 25 10.95 -1.34 14.15
N ASP A 26 10.85 -2.45 14.88
CA ASP A 26 11.89 -3.48 14.96
C ASP A 26 11.79 -4.56 13.87
N SER A 27 10.83 -4.49 12.95
CA SER A 27 10.63 -5.52 11.92
C SER A 27 10.89 -5.04 10.50
N VAL A 28 11.32 -5.97 9.65
CA VAL A 28 11.52 -5.75 8.22
C VAL A 28 10.45 -6.50 7.43
N TYR A 29 9.91 -5.82 6.43
CA TYR A 29 8.88 -6.33 5.53
C TYR A 29 9.40 -6.30 4.10
N ALA A 30 9.35 -7.45 3.43
CA ALA A 30 9.53 -7.55 1.98
C ALA A 30 8.25 -7.09 1.27
N LEU A 31 8.43 -6.41 0.14
CA LEU A 31 7.38 -5.70 -0.59
C LEU A 31 7.30 -6.13 -2.04
N THR A 32 6.10 -6.00 -2.59
CA THR A 32 5.81 -5.93 -4.03
C THR A 32 4.77 -4.83 -4.24
N GLU A 33 4.21 -4.69 -5.44
CA GLU A 33 3.24 -3.62 -5.75
C GLU A 33 1.79 -3.99 -5.41
N SER A 34 1.61 -5.06 -4.66
CA SER A 34 0.33 -5.53 -4.14
C SER A 34 0.07 -5.00 -2.73
N PRO A 35 -1.17 -5.06 -2.22
CA PRO A 35 -1.46 -4.74 -0.82
C PRO A 35 -0.89 -5.75 0.20
N TYR A 36 -0.22 -6.81 -0.25
CA TYR A 36 0.42 -7.79 0.63
C TYR A 36 1.89 -7.45 0.89
N LEU A 37 2.29 -7.63 2.15
CA LEU A 37 3.66 -7.53 2.63
C LEU A 37 4.04 -8.86 3.27
N ALA A 38 5.32 -9.20 3.27
CA ALA A 38 5.84 -10.38 3.96
C ALA A 38 6.83 -9.95 5.04
N ARG A 39 6.53 -10.19 6.31
CA ARG A 39 7.51 -9.95 7.38
C ARG A 39 8.56 -11.04 7.34
N ILE A 40 9.81 -10.65 7.48
CA ILE A 40 10.95 -11.54 7.45
C ILE A 40 11.82 -11.37 8.69
N ASP A 41 12.49 -12.43 9.09
CA ASP A 41 13.57 -12.37 10.06
C ASP A 41 14.85 -11.94 9.33
N VAL A 42 15.53 -10.90 9.82
CA VAL A 42 16.73 -10.37 9.15
C VAL A 42 17.99 -11.19 9.42
N ASP A 43 18.00 -11.98 10.50
CA ASP A 43 19.14 -12.81 10.89
C ASP A 43 19.07 -14.17 10.21
N THR A 44 17.87 -14.77 10.13
CA THR A 44 17.68 -16.11 9.54
C THR A 44 17.19 -16.08 8.09
N LEU A 45 16.64 -14.96 7.63
CA LEU A 45 15.93 -14.81 6.35
C LEU A 45 14.65 -15.65 6.25
N ASP A 46 14.14 -16.14 7.38
CA ASP A 46 12.89 -16.89 7.41
C ASP A 46 11.69 -15.97 7.13
N TYR A 47 10.73 -16.51 6.40
CA TYR A 47 9.42 -15.91 6.27
C TYR A 47 8.63 -16.08 7.57
N LEU A 48 8.16 -14.97 8.14
CA LEU A 48 7.46 -14.97 9.43
C LEU A 48 5.94 -14.90 9.26
N GLU A 49 5.44 -13.95 8.48
CA GLU A 49 4.01 -13.80 8.24
C GLU A 49 3.71 -13.03 6.95
N LYS A 50 2.47 -13.18 6.48
CA LYS A 50 1.87 -12.36 5.44
C LYS A 50 0.98 -11.32 6.10
N VAL A 51 1.20 -10.06 5.74
CA VAL A 51 0.37 -8.94 6.19
C VAL A 51 -0.42 -8.40 5.02
N ASP A 52 -1.69 -8.08 5.26
CA ASP A 52 -2.55 -7.41 4.30
C ASP A 52 -2.83 -5.98 4.78
N ILE A 53 -2.25 -4.98 4.10
CA ILE A 53 -2.39 -3.58 4.52
C ILE A 53 -3.84 -3.09 4.50
N ARG A 54 -4.72 -3.75 3.74
CA ARG A 54 -6.16 -3.44 3.67
C ARG A 54 -6.85 -3.71 5.00
N GLU A 55 -6.36 -4.69 5.75
CA GLU A 55 -6.89 -5.02 7.07
C GLU A 55 -6.59 -3.91 8.08
N HIS A 56 -5.52 -3.13 7.89
CA HIS A 56 -5.19 -2.00 8.75
C HIS A 56 -5.86 -0.71 8.27
N LEU A 57 -5.74 -0.38 6.98
CA LEU A 57 -6.32 0.84 6.40
C LEU A 57 -7.86 0.80 6.27
N LYS A 58 -8.48 -0.39 6.32
CA LYS A 58 -9.92 -0.61 6.10
C LYS A 58 -10.41 -0.05 4.75
N LEU A 59 -9.56 -0.13 3.72
CA LEU A 59 -9.84 0.36 2.37
C LEU A 59 -9.64 -0.74 1.31
N SER A 60 -10.42 -0.68 0.23
CA SER A 60 -10.29 -1.58 -0.91
C SER A 60 -9.13 -1.19 -1.82
N LEU A 61 -7.89 -1.44 -1.36
CA LEU A 61 -6.68 -1.24 -2.17
C LEU A 61 -6.49 -2.38 -3.16
N HIS A 62 -6.04 -2.03 -4.36
CA HIS A 62 -5.72 -2.96 -5.45
C HIS A 62 -4.21 -2.98 -5.72
N THR A 63 -3.54 -1.85 -5.51
CA THR A 63 -2.07 -1.72 -5.56
C THR A 63 -1.60 -0.94 -4.34
N TYR A 64 -0.35 -1.18 -3.93
CA TYR A 64 0.35 -0.43 -2.90
C TYR A 64 1.83 -0.41 -3.27
N SER A 65 2.48 0.75 -3.35
CA SER A 65 3.84 0.83 -3.88
C SER A 65 4.84 0.07 -3.01
N ALA A 66 5.85 -0.53 -3.63
CA ALA A 66 7.00 -1.10 -2.93
C ALA A 66 8.01 -0.04 -2.46
N HIS A 67 7.81 1.23 -2.81
CA HIS A 67 8.72 2.34 -2.51
C HIS A 67 8.07 3.32 -1.52
N CYS A 68 8.08 2.92 -0.25
CA CYS A 68 7.72 3.78 0.87
C CYS A 68 8.77 4.87 1.10
N HIS A 69 8.35 5.98 1.70
CA HIS A 69 9.25 6.96 2.31
C HIS A 69 9.16 6.88 3.83
N SER A 70 10.23 7.24 4.53
CA SER A 70 10.25 7.37 5.99
C SER A 70 10.68 8.78 6.42
N ASP A 71 10.12 9.27 7.52
CA ASP A 71 10.58 10.49 8.18
C ASP A 71 11.67 10.21 9.23
N ALA A 72 12.20 11.27 9.86
CA ALA A 72 13.22 11.17 10.89
C ALA A 72 12.75 10.42 12.16
N SER A 73 11.44 10.32 12.38
CA SER A 73 10.83 9.57 13.47
C SER A 73 10.58 8.10 13.09
N GLY A 74 10.88 7.69 11.86
CA GLY A 74 10.61 6.36 11.33
C GLY A 74 9.15 6.11 10.98
N ASN A 75 8.31 7.15 10.88
CA ASN A 75 6.96 6.99 10.34
C ASN A 75 7.07 6.72 8.85
N LEU A 76 6.30 5.76 8.35
CA LEU A 76 6.23 5.46 6.92
C LEU A 76 5.15 6.25 6.23
N TYR A 77 5.38 6.55 4.97
CA TYR A 77 4.44 7.14 4.04
C TYR A 77 4.42 6.28 2.79
N ASN A 78 3.23 6.01 2.27
CA ASN A 78 3.09 5.24 1.05
C ASN A 78 1.83 5.64 0.27
N ILE A 79 1.77 5.14 -0.96
CA ILE A 79 0.69 5.37 -1.91
C ILE A 79 0.12 4.04 -2.41
N GLY A 80 -1.20 3.97 -2.55
CA GLY A 80 -1.92 2.85 -3.15
C GLY A 80 -3.01 3.30 -4.10
N SER A 81 -3.59 2.34 -4.82
CA SER A 81 -4.69 2.61 -5.75
C SER A 81 -5.94 1.87 -5.34
N MET A 82 -7.07 2.57 -5.38
CA MET A 82 -8.40 1.98 -5.37
C MET A 82 -8.94 2.04 -6.79
N PHE A 83 -9.27 0.89 -7.36
CA PHE A 83 -9.92 0.82 -8.66
C PHE A 83 -11.42 0.60 -8.53
N GLY A 84 -12.19 1.17 -9.45
CA GLY A 84 -13.64 1.00 -9.48
C GLY A 84 -14.34 2.11 -10.26
N PRO A 85 -15.64 2.33 -10.02
CA PRO A 85 -16.41 3.40 -10.66
C PRO A 85 -15.90 4.83 -10.38
N SER A 86 -15.04 4.98 -9.37
CA SER A 86 -14.27 6.19 -9.09
C SER A 86 -12.89 5.75 -8.60
N SER A 87 -11.95 5.60 -9.53
CA SER A 87 -10.59 5.18 -9.22
C SER A 87 -9.86 6.33 -8.52
N LYS A 88 -9.12 6.00 -7.46
CA LYS A 88 -8.44 6.99 -6.60
C LYS A 88 -7.04 6.52 -6.22
N TYR A 89 -6.14 7.47 -6.10
CA TYR A 89 -4.87 7.30 -5.42
C TYR A 89 -5.06 7.58 -3.94
N VAL A 90 -4.54 6.71 -3.09
CA VAL A 90 -4.67 6.73 -1.64
C VAL A 90 -3.31 6.97 -1.05
N PHE A 91 -3.20 7.95 -0.15
CA PHE A 91 -1.99 8.23 0.59
C PHE A 91 -2.18 7.78 2.04
N ALA A 92 -1.23 7.01 2.55
CA ALA A 92 -1.29 6.45 3.89
C ALA A 92 -0.01 6.76 4.66
N THR A 93 -0.13 6.81 5.99
CA THR A 93 1.02 6.85 6.89
C THR A 93 0.93 5.70 7.90
N THR A 94 2.05 5.07 8.22
CA THR A 94 2.15 4.15 9.35
C THR A 94 3.02 4.78 10.41
N LYS A 95 2.46 5.00 11.60
CA LYS A 95 3.23 5.53 12.72
C LYS A 95 4.24 4.51 13.23
N ASN A 96 5.43 4.97 13.58
CA ASN A 96 6.46 4.10 14.14
C ASN A 96 5.99 3.52 15.48
N PRO A 97 5.78 2.20 15.61
CA PRO A 97 5.26 1.59 16.84
C PRO A 97 6.20 1.79 18.04
N LEU A 98 7.50 1.98 17.81
CA LEU A 98 8.47 2.25 18.90
C LEU A 98 8.26 3.59 19.61
N LEU A 99 7.51 4.51 19.00
CA LEU A 99 7.22 5.83 19.55
C LEU A 99 5.82 5.92 20.17
N LEU A 100 5.04 4.83 20.15
CA LEU A 100 3.66 4.78 20.61
C LEU A 100 3.57 4.00 21.94
N PRO A 101 3.23 4.66 23.06
CA PRO A 101 3.09 4.00 24.36
C PRO A 101 2.06 2.86 24.39
N GLU A 102 1.04 2.94 23.53
CA GLU A 102 -0.06 1.99 23.41
C GLU A 102 0.22 0.82 22.47
N ALA A 103 1.35 0.83 21.74
CA ALA A 103 1.70 -0.27 20.85
C ALA A 103 1.97 -1.55 21.66
N SER A 104 1.22 -2.60 21.35
CA SER A 104 1.36 -3.90 22.02
C SER A 104 2.65 -4.63 21.63
N THR A 105 3.25 -4.27 20.50
CA THR A 105 4.51 -4.81 20.01
C THR A 105 5.37 -3.69 19.41
N GLY A 106 6.70 -3.88 19.35
CA GLY A 106 7.63 -2.94 18.72
C GLY A 106 7.61 -2.93 17.19
N HIS A 107 6.63 -3.59 16.58
CA HIS A 107 6.44 -3.70 15.13
C HIS A 107 4.93 -3.69 14.82
N GLY A 108 4.59 -3.88 13.53
CA GLY A 108 3.20 -3.96 13.10
C GLY A 108 2.71 -2.71 12.40
N LEU A 109 1.63 -2.88 11.64
CA LEU A 109 1.05 -1.88 10.75
C LEU A 109 -0.32 -1.41 11.26
N GLU A 110 -0.69 -1.70 12.51
CA GLU A 110 -1.99 -1.38 13.10
C GLU A 110 -2.26 0.12 13.13
N ASN A 111 -1.21 0.91 13.34
CA ASN A 111 -1.26 2.38 13.37
C ASN A 111 -1.09 2.99 11.97
N THR A 112 -1.62 2.30 10.95
CA THR A 112 -1.68 2.81 9.58
C THR A 112 -2.96 3.60 9.37
N GLU A 113 -2.82 4.86 8.98
CA GLU A 113 -3.89 5.82 8.82
C GLU A 113 -3.95 6.37 7.40
N LEU A 114 -5.17 6.71 6.98
CA LEU A 114 -5.40 7.42 5.73
C LEU A 114 -5.01 8.89 5.88
N LEU A 115 -4.04 9.35 5.09
CA LEU A 115 -3.71 10.78 4.99
C LEU A 115 -4.66 11.52 4.04
N GLY A 116 -5.03 10.88 2.93
CA GLY A 116 -5.89 11.51 1.93
C GLY A 116 -6.05 10.69 0.67
N MET A 117 -6.91 11.17 -0.23
CA MET A 117 -7.16 10.54 -1.52
C MET A 117 -7.28 11.59 -2.61
N VAL A 118 -6.81 11.26 -3.80
CA VAL A 118 -6.98 12.07 -5.01
C VAL A 118 -7.64 11.20 -6.08
N ALA A 119 -8.63 11.75 -6.78
CA ALA A 119 -9.26 11.04 -7.90
C ALA A 119 -8.26 10.86 -9.05
N ALA A 120 -8.26 9.69 -9.68
CA ALA A 120 -7.54 9.50 -10.93
C ALA A 120 -8.14 10.39 -12.02
N THR A 121 -7.30 10.97 -12.88
CA THR A 121 -7.77 11.87 -13.95
C THR A 121 -8.68 11.13 -14.92
N ASP A 122 -8.35 9.87 -15.23
CA ASP A 122 -9.23 8.94 -15.92
C ASP A 122 -9.50 7.74 -15.00
N THR A 123 -10.76 7.60 -14.59
CA THR A 123 -11.20 6.50 -13.72
C THR A 123 -11.07 5.12 -14.39
N TRP A 124 -11.24 5.03 -15.70
CA TRP A 124 -11.12 3.78 -16.46
C TRP A 124 -9.70 3.51 -16.97
N ALA A 125 -8.81 4.49 -16.80
CA ALA A 125 -7.40 4.41 -17.11
C ALA A 125 -6.56 5.15 -16.04
N PRO A 126 -6.54 4.69 -14.77
CA PRO A 126 -5.64 5.26 -13.77
C PRO A 126 -4.19 5.02 -14.20
N SER A 127 -3.31 5.98 -13.93
CA SER A 127 -1.88 5.84 -14.22
C SER A 127 -1.26 4.75 -13.36
N TYR A 128 -0.33 4.04 -13.97
CA TYR A 128 0.68 3.33 -13.24
C TYR A 128 1.68 4.33 -12.65
N TYR A 129 2.06 4.08 -11.40
CA TYR A 129 3.18 4.73 -10.73
C TYR A 129 3.97 3.65 -10.00
N HIS A 130 5.28 3.76 -10.07
CA HIS A 130 6.18 2.87 -9.35
C HIS A 130 6.48 3.44 -7.95
N SER A 131 6.66 4.76 -7.86
CA SER A 131 6.99 5.50 -6.65
C SER A 131 6.37 6.91 -6.68
N PHE A 132 6.60 7.68 -5.62
CA PHE A 132 6.11 9.05 -5.46
C PHE A 132 7.16 9.90 -4.75
N GLY A 133 6.99 11.23 -4.78
CA GLY A 133 7.85 12.17 -4.06
C GLY A 133 7.22 12.63 -2.74
N ILE A 134 8.05 12.90 -1.73
CA ILE A 134 7.62 13.54 -0.49
C ILE A 134 8.61 14.65 -0.11
N THR A 135 8.09 15.73 0.46
CA THR A 135 8.85 16.78 1.16
C THR A 135 8.24 16.98 2.54
N GLU A 136 8.81 17.89 3.34
CA GLU A 136 8.28 18.21 4.67
C GLU A 136 6.77 18.55 4.66
N ASN A 137 6.28 19.18 3.58
CA ASN A 137 4.90 19.70 3.51
C ASN A 137 4.06 19.13 2.36
N TYR A 138 4.65 18.33 1.46
CA TYR A 138 3.97 17.90 0.24
C TYR A 138 4.19 16.43 -0.07
N ILE A 139 3.13 15.79 -0.54
CA ILE A 139 3.21 14.51 -1.24
C ILE A 139 2.95 14.77 -2.72
N ILE A 140 3.83 14.27 -3.58
CA ILE A 140 3.85 14.53 -5.01
C ILE A 140 3.65 13.21 -5.75
N LEU A 141 2.49 13.06 -6.37
CA LEU A 141 2.21 11.97 -7.31
C LEU A 141 2.34 12.46 -8.75
N PHE A 142 3.09 11.73 -9.57
CA PHE A 142 3.18 11.97 -11.01
C PHE A 142 2.25 11.04 -11.77
N GLU A 143 1.18 11.58 -12.35
CA GLU A 143 0.23 10.83 -13.18
C GLU A 143 0.77 10.64 -14.60
N SER A 144 1.55 9.56 -14.80
CA SER A 144 2.24 9.28 -16.06
C SER A 144 1.27 8.90 -17.21
N PRO A 145 1.71 8.94 -18.48
CA PRO A 145 0.92 8.42 -19.60
C PRO A 145 0.83 6.88 -19.64
N GLU A 146 1.59 6.16 -18.82
CA GLU A 146 1.44 4.70 -18.67
C GLU A 146 0.22 4.40 -17.79
N ARG A 147 -0.76 3.69 -18.34
CA ARG A 147 -2.12 3.64 -17.78
C ARG A 147 -2.64 2.20 -17.72
N ILE A 148 -3.33 1.88 -16.63
CA ILE A 148 -3.94 0.57 -16.41
C ILE A 148 -5.30 0.54 -17.10
N ASN A 149 -5.51 -0.36 -18.05
CA ASN A 149 -6.80 -0.50 -18.72
C ASN A 149 -7.81 -1.25 -17.84
N MET A 150 -8.67 -0.51 -17.13
CA MET A 150 -9.62 -1.09 -16.18
C MET A 150 -10.67 -1.98 -16.84
N LYS A 151 -11.08 -1.67 -18.08
CA LYS A 151 -12.04 -2.50 -18.81
C LYS A 151 -11.45 -3.88 -19.08
N LYS A 152 -10.18 -3.95 -19.50
CA LYS A 152 -9.48 -5.23 -19.68
C LYS A 152 -9.26 -5.98 -18.37
N LEU A 153 -9.11 -5.28 -17.24
CA LEU A 153 -8.92 -5.91 -15.94
C LEU A 153 -10.21 -6.52 -15.39
N ILE A 154 -11.34 -5.82 -15.55
CA ILE A 154 -12.65 -6.22 -15.00
C ILE A 154 -13.37 -7.23 -15.91
N PHE A 155 -13.34 -7.02 -17.24
CA PHE A 155 -14.10 -7.80 -18.21
C PHE A 155 -13.23 -8.82 -18.96
N ARG A 156 -12.23 -9.41 -18.27
CA ARG A 156 -11.41 -10.49 -18.83
C ARG A 156 -12.26 -11.66 -19.32
#